data_AF-A0A353LP99-F1
#
_entry.id   AF-A0A353LP99-F1
#
_cell.length_a   1.000
_cell.length_b   1.000
_cell.length_c   1.000
_cell.angle_alpha   90.00
_cell.angle_beta   90.00
_cell.angle_gamma   90.00
#
_symmetry.space_group_name_H-M   'P 1'
#
loop_
_entity.id
_entity.type
_entity.pdbx_description
1 polymer ?
#
loop_
_entity_poly.entity_id
_entity_poly.type
_entity_poly.pdbx_seq_one_letter_code
_entity_poly.pdbx_strand_id
1 'polypeptide(L)'
;MTAEQILIVAIMGMTLGFFIWGRLRYDIVAALALFACAVGDLVPTDQVFAGFGHPAVITVAAVLILSAALRNSGVVDLIAARIR
;
A
#
# COMPACT_ATOMS: atom_id res chain seq x y z
N MET A 1 7.52 -0.56 -27.61
CA MET A 1 6.77 -0.20 -26.39
C MET A 1 5.91 1.00 -26.73
N THR A 2 4.63 0.99 -26.35
CA THR A 2 3.77 2.17 -26.55
C THR A 2 4.18 3.29 -25.59
N ALA A 3 3.83 4.54 -25.90
CA ALA A 3 4.16 5.68 -25.05
C ALA A 3 3.61 5.51 -23.62
N GLU A 4 2.40 4.99 -23.49
CA GLU A 4 1.76 4.64 -22.22
C GLU A 4 2.53 3.58 -21.43
N GLN A 5 2.99 2.51 -22.10
CA GLN A 5 3.79 1.47 -21.47
C GLN A 5 5.14 1.98 -20.96
N ILE A 6 5.77 2.89 -21.70
CA ILE A 6 7.03 3.51 -21.26
C ILE A 6 6.77 4.39 -20.04
N LEU A 7 5.68 5.16 -20.05
CA LEU A 7 5.31 6.06 -18.97
C LEU A 7 5.02 5.29 -17.67
N ILE A 8 4.23 4.21 -17.71
CA ILE A 8 3.91 3.42 -16.50
C ILE A 8 5.15 2.72 -15.94
N VAL A 9 6.03 2.19 -16.80
CA VAL A 9 7.29 1.58 -16.37
C VAL A 9 8.20 2.62 -15.72
N ALA A 10 8.27 3.84 -16.27
CA ALA A 10 9.03 4.94 -15.67
C ALA A 10 8.47 5.33 -14.29
N ILE A 11 7.15 5.43 -14.14
CA ILE A 11 6.50 5.72 -12.85
C ILE A 11 6.78 4.61 -11.84
N MET A 12 6.66 3.34 -12.22
CA MET A 12 6.98 2.21 -11.35
C MET A 12 8.44 2.22 -10.90
N GLY A 13 9.38 2.44 -11.84
CA GLY A 13 10.81 2.52 -11.54
C GLY A 13 11.14 3.66 -10.58
N MET A 14 10.53 4.84 -10.79
CA MET A 14 10.69 6.00 -9.92
C MET A 14 10.11 5.75 -8.52
N THR A 15 8.92 5.15 -8.45
CA THR A 15 8.25 4.79 -7.17
C THR A 15 9.11 3.82 -6.37
N LEU A 16 9.64 2.78 -7.01
CA LEU A 16 10.54 1.81 -6.39
C LEU A 16 11.84 2.46 -5.90
N GLY A 17 12.43 3.34 -6.72
CA GLY A 17 13.62 4.12 -6.36
C GLY A 17 13.38 4.98 -5.11
N PHE A 18 12.22 5.65 -5.03
CA PHE A 18 11.85 6.43 -3.85
C PHE A 18 11.59 5.58 -2.60
N PHE A 19 10.98 4.40 -2.75
CA PHE A 19 10.83 3.45 -1.63
C PHE A 19 12.16 2.99 -1.08
N ILE A 20 13.16 2.74 -1.93
CA ILE A 20 14.50 2.34 -1.50
C ILE A 20 15.25 3.50 -0.83
N TRP A 21 15.09 4.73 -1.34
CA TRP A 21 15.78 5.91 -0.80
C TRP A 21 15.34 6.24 0.63
N GLY A 22 14.08 5.95 1.00
CA GLY A 22 13.59 6.02 2.38
C GLY A 22 13.53 7.42 3.02
N ARG A 23 13.84 8.49 2.27
CA ARG A 23 13.75 9.89 2.78
C ARG A 23 12.32 10.42 2.81
N LEU A 24 11.51 10.06 1.83
CA LEU A 24 10.10 10.45 1.76
C LEU A 24 9.28 9.39 2.47
N ARG A 25 8.25 9.81 3.20
CA ARG A 25 7.27 8.89 3.78
C ARG A 25 6.66 8.05 2.66
N TYR A 26 6.60 6.74 2.86
CA TYR A 26 6.08 5.78 1.89
C TYR A 26 4.67 6.15 1.40
N ASP A 27 3.82 6.68 2.30
CA ASP A 27 2.48 7.17 1.97
C ASP A 27 2.49 8.28 0.92
N ILE A 28 3.43 9.22 1.05
CA ILE A 28 3.56 10.39 0.15
C ILE A 28 4.03 9.91 -1.23
N VAL A 29 4.99 8.99 -1.27
CA VAL A 29 5.49 8.41 -2.52
C VAL A 29 4.37 7.67 -3.25
N ALA A 30 3.57 6.87 -2.53
CA ALA A 30 2.43 6.16 -3.10
C ALA A 30 1.36 7.12 -3.64
N ALA A 31 1.04 8.19 -2.89
CA ALA A 31 0.09 9.22 -3.33
C ALA A 31 0.57 9.97 -4.58
N LEU A 32 1.87 10.29 -4.67
CA LEU A 32 2.47 10.92 -5.86
C LEU A 32 2.43 9.99 -7.07
N ALA A 33 2.72 8.70 -6.89
CA ALA A 33 2.64 7.72 -7.96
C ALA A 33 1.21 7.57 -8.50
N LEU A 34 0.23 7.50 -7.59
CA LEU A 34 -1.19 7.48 -7.94
C LEU A 34 -1.60 8.73 -8.73
N PHE A 35 -1.17 9.90 -8.26
CA PHE A 35 -1.42 11.18 -8.93
C PHE A 35 -0.78 11.24 -10.32
N ALA A 36 0.45 10.76 -10.47
CA ALA A 36 1.13 10.69 -11.76
C ALA A 36 0.40 9.77 -12.75
N CYS A 37 -0.11 8.63 -12.30
CA CYS A 37 -0.92 7.73 -13.13
C CYS A 37 -2.25 8.38 -13.56
N ALA A 38 -2.90 9.14 -12.66
CA ALA A 38 -4.15 9.83 -12.96
C ALA A 38 -3.97 10.98 -13.96
N VAL A 39 -2.92 11.80 -13.80
CA VAL A 39 -2.63 12.92 -14.72
C VAL A 39 -2.08 12.44 -16.06
N GLY A 40 -1.37 11.31 -16.07
CA GLY A 40 -0.85 10.69 -17.29
C GLY A 40 -1.91 10.02 -18.16
N ASP A 41 -3.19 10.08 -17.78
CA ASP A 41 -4.34 9.40 -18.44
C ASP A 41 -4.09 7.90 -18.68
N LEU A 42 -3.29 7.29 -17.80
CA LEU A 42 -2.87 5.88 -17.91
C LEU A 42 -3.97 4.92 -17.44
N VAL A 43 -4.88 5.41 -16.62
CA VAL A 43 -5.98 4.64 -16.04
C VAL A 43 -7.25 5.51 -16.05
N PRO A 44 -8.41 4.97 -16.44
CA PRO A 44 -9.69 5.67 -16.34
C PRO A 44 -9.91 6.28 -14.95
N THR A 45 -10.36 7.53 -14.89
CA THR A 45 -10.45 8.30 -13.63
C THR A 45 -11.36 7.61 -12.59
N ASP A 46 -12.36 6.85 -13.04
CA ASP A 46 -13.26 6.03 -12.22
C ASP A 46 -12.56 4.83 -11.58
N GLN A 47 -11.45 4.36 -12.14
CA GLN A 47 -10.70 3.19 -11.69
C GLN A 47 -9.38 3.52 -10.98
N VAL A 48 -8.97 4.79 -10.92
CA VAL A 48 -7.72 5.22 -10.27
C VAL A 48 -7.63 4.71 -8.82
N PHE A 49 -8.74 4.74 -8.08
CA PHE A 49 -8.79 4.28 -6.68
C PHE A 49 -9.19 2.81 -6.51
N ALA A 50 -9.37 2.04 -7.58
CA ALA A 50 -9.80 0.64 -7.50
C ALA A 50 -8.84 -0.23 -6.66
N GLY A 51 -7.56 0.15 -6.57
CA GLY A 51 -6.57 -0.52 -5.73
C GLY A 51 -6.89 -0.48 -4.23
N PHE A 52 -7.58 0.56 -3.72
CA PHE A 52 -7.94 0.65 -2.30
C PHE A 52 -9.00 -0.38 -1.89
N GLY A 53 -9.89 -0.76 -2.82
CA GLY A 53 -10.90 -1.81 -2.62
C GLY A 53 -10.37 -3.22 -2.87
N HIS A 54 -9.08 -3.37 -3.19
CA HIS A 54 -8.52 -4.67 -3.51
C HIS A 54 -8.51 -5.58 -2.27
N PRO A 55 -8.96 -6.86 -2.37
CA PRO A 55 -9.04 -7.76 -1.23
C PRO A 55 -7.74 -7.87 -0.42
N ALA A 56 -6.56 -7.81 -1.07
CA ALA A 56 -5.28 -7.87 -0.37
C ALA A 56 -5.00 -6.64 0.52
N VAL A 57 -5.47 -5.45 0.15
CA VAL A 57 -5.30 -4.24 0.98
C VAL A 57 -6.20 -4.32 2.21
N ILE A 58 -7.44 -4.77 2.00
CA ILE A 58 -8.44 -4.93 3.07
C ILE A 58 -8.00 -5.99 4.08
N THR A 59 -7.42 -7.11 3.65
CA THR A 59 -6.95 -8.16 4.58
C THR A 59 -5.81 -7.67 5.45
N VAL A 60 -4.84 -6.92 4.92
CA VAL A 60 -3.76 -6.33 5.72
C VAL A 60 -4.33 -5.38 6.77
N ALA A 61 -5.26 -4.51 6.39
CA ALA A 61 -5.95 -3.62 7.34
C ALA A 61 -6.68 -4.41 8.45
N ALA A 62 -7.42 -5.46 8.08
CA ALA A 62 -8.12 -6.31 9.03
C ALA A 62 -7.16 -7.04 9.99
N VAL A 63 -6.02 -7.53 9.50
CA VAL A 63 -5.00 -8.18 10.32
C VAL A 63 -4.34 -7.21 11.30
N LEU A 64 -4.11 -5.96 10.91
CA LEU A 64 -3.61 -4.91 11.81
C LEU A 64 -4.63 -4.60 12.92
N ILE A 65 -5.91 -4.46 12.56
CA ILE A 65 -7.00 -4.24 13.53
C ILE A 65 -7.10 -5.43 14.50
N LEU A 66 -7.10 -6.66 13.97
CA LEU A 66 -7.13 -7.88 14.79
C LEU A 66 -5.93 -7.95 15.74
N SER A 67 -4.72 -7.63 15.24
CA SER A 67 -3.50 -7.61 16.05
C SER A 67 -3.59 -6.58 17.18
N ALA A 68 -4.19 -5.41 16.94
CA ALA A 68 -4.40 -4.40 17.97
C ALA A 68 -5.46 -4.85 18.99
N ALA A 69 -6.55 -5.46 18.53
CA ALA A 69 -7.61 -5.98 19.39
C ALA A 69 -7.11 -7.07 20.34
N LEU A 70 -6.33 -8.03 19.82
CA LEU A 70 -5.75 -9.12 20.62
C LEU A 70 -4.75 -8.62 21.67
N ARG A 71 -3.96 -7.59 21.36
CA ARG A 71 -3.06 -6.94 22.33
C ARG A 71 -3.84 -6.21 23.42
N ASN A 72 -4.85 -5.42 23.03
CA ASN A 72 -5.66 -4.66 23.99
C ASN A 72 -6.52 -5.55 24.89
N SER A 73 -6.92 -6.73 24.44
CA SER A 73 -7.71 -7.67 25.22
C SER A 73 -6.87 -8.55 26.16
N GLY A 74 -5.54 -8.42 26.18
CA GLY A 74 -4.63 -9.23 27.02
C GLY A 74 -4.58 -10.72 26.63
N VAL A 75 -5.20 -11.10 25.50
CA VAL A 75 -5.23 -12.49 25.03
C VAL A 75 -3.84 -12.97 24.64
N VAL A 76 -3.03 -12.07 24.08
CA VAL A 76 -1.62 -12.34 23.75
C VAL A 76 -0.83 -12.72 25.00
N ASP A 77 -1.06 -12.02 26.12
CA ASP A 77 -0.36 -12.26 27.39
C ASP A 77 -0.81 -13.58 28.03
N LEU A 78 -2.12 -13.91 27.96
CA LEU A 78 -2.66 -15.19 28.44
C LEU A 78 -2.07 -16.38 27.68
N ILE A 79 -1.97 -16.28 26.35
CA ILE A 79 -1.39 -17.33 25.52
C ILE A 79 0.11 -17.47 25.80
N ALA A 80 0.84 -16.34 25.89
CA ALA A 80 2.27 -16.34 26.20
C ALA A 80 2.55 -16.97 27.57
N ALA A 81 1.72 -16.70 28.59
CA ALA A 81 1.84 -17.30 29.91
C ALA A 81 1.54 -18.81 29.94
N ARG A 82 0.75 -19.34 28.99
CA ARG A 82 0.39 -20.77 28.92
C ARG A 82 1.42 -21.63 28.18
N ILE A 83 2.27 -21.00 27.37
CA ILE A 83 3.34 -21.67 26.59
C ILE A 83 4.64 -21.80 27.41
N ARG A 84 4.72 -21.14 28.57
CA ARG A 84 5.82 -21.27 29.54
C ARG A 84 5.52 -22.34 30.58
#